data_AF-A0A965CQ09-F1
#
_entry.id   AF-A0A965CQ09-F1
#
_cell.length_a   1.000
_cell.length_b   1.000
_cell.length_c   1.000
_cell.angle_alpha   90.00
_cell.angle_beta   90.00
_cell.angle_gamma   90.00
#
_symmetry.space_group_name_H-M   'P 1'
#
loop_
_entity.id
_entity.type
_entity.pdbx_description
1 polymer ?
#
loop_
_entity_poly.entity_id
_entity_poly.type
_entity_poly.pdbx_seq_one_letter_code
_entity_poly.pdbx_strand_id
1 'polypeptide(L)'
;MIKFMFLSKVIIVIGVVLFFCAGFSSANDNKVWKQEDCKKISDASGHFLVVSGYLLEESGKKKEEGDLKEMEKSFMGAVHFSEMAANYAKTYQVFCQSKQENNKDD
;
A
#
# COMPACT_ATOMS: atom_id res chain seq x y z
N MET A 1 15.07 29.16 35.12
CA MET A 1 13.97 29.37 34.15
C MET A 1 14.07 28.47 32.92
N ILE A 2 15.24 28.31 32.29
CA ILE A 2 15.44 27.48 31.09
C ILE A 2 15.04 25.99 31.30
N LYS A 3 15.37 25.40 32.46
CA LYS A 3 15.03 23.99 32.78
C LYS A 3 13.53 23.69 32.82
N PHE A 4 12.70 24.66 33.23
CA PHE A 4 11.24 24.52 33.27
C PHE A 4 10.61 24.58 31.88
N MET A 5 11.16 25.39 30.98
CA MET A 5 10.72 25.46 29.57
C MET A 5 11.03 24.17 28.80
N PHE A 6 12.17 23.52 29.06
CA PHE A 6 12.50 22.24 28.43
C PHE A 6 11.61 21.11 28.95
N LEU A 7 11.34 21.07 30.26
CA LEU A 7 10.48 20.06 30.86
C LEU A 7 9.03 20.17 30.34
N SER A 8 8.51 21.39 30.20
CA SER A 8 7.16 21.64 29.68
C SER A 8 7.01 21.23 28.21
N LYS A 9 8.02 21.49 27.35
CA LYS A 9 8.00 21.05 25.94
C LYS A 9 8.05 19.53 25.79
N VAL A 10 8.83 18.85 26.62
CA VAL A 10 8.92 17.37 26.60
C VAL A 10 7.60 16.74 27.03
N ILE A 11 6.92 17.29 28.05
CA ILE A 11 5.61 16.80 28.49
C ILE A 11 4.53 16.98 27.41
N ILE A 12 4.55 18.10 26.69
CA ILE A 12 3.60 18.34 25.59
C ILE A 12 3.82 17.34 24.45
N VAL A 13 5.08 17.07 24.06
CA VAL A 13 5.40 16.10 23.01
C VAL A 13 4.97 14.68 23.42
N ILE A 14 5.24 14.27 24.66
CA ILE A 14 4.83 12.96 25.18
C ILE A 14 3.30 12.85 25.25
N GLY A 15 2.62 13.91 25.69
CA GLY A 15 1.16 13.95 25.74
C GLY A 15 0.51 13.81 24.36
N VAL A 16 1.06 14.48 23.33
CA VAL A 16 0.59 14.34 21.95
C VAL A 16 0.84 12.93 21.41
N VAL A 17 2.01 12.34 21.67
CA VAL A 17 2.32 10.95 21.27
C VAL A 17 1.35 9.96 21.91
N LEU A 18 1.07 10.10 23.22
CA LEU A 18 0.16 9.21 23.93
C LEU A 18 -1.31 9.39 23.50
N PHE A 19 -1.72 10.61 23.13
CA PHE A 19 -3.08 10.86 22.65
C PHE A 19 -3.34 10.27 21.26
N PHE A 20 -2.32 10.20 20.40
CA PHE A 20 -2.42 9.52 19.10
C PHE A 20 -2.45 7.98 19.21
N CYS A 21 -1.95 7.39 20.30
CA CYS A 21 -2.00 5.94 20.50
C CYS A 21 -3.38 5.41 20.95
N ALA A 22 -4.24 6.25 21.52
CA ALA A 22 -5.57 5.84 21.98
C ALA A 22 -6.61 5.73 20.83
N GLY A 23 -6.27 6.19 19.61
CA GLY A 23 -7.16 6.19 18.45
C GLY A 23 -7.20 4.89 17.64
N PHE A 24 -6.39 3.88 18.00
CA PHE A 24 -6.26 2.62 17.23
C PHE A 24 -6.95 1.43 17.92
N SER A 25 -8.16 1.61 18.45
CA SER A 25 -9.00 0.48 18.83
C SER A 25 -9.79 0.01 17.61
N SER A 26 -9.20 -0.87 16.81
CA SER A 26 -9.95 -1.65 15.80
C SER A 26 -10.15 -3.08 16.31
N ALA A 27 -11.04 -3.24 17.28
CA ALA A 27 -11.66 -4.52 17.54
C ALA A 27 -12.97 -4.56 16.76
N ASN A 28 -12.94 -5.08 15.54
CA ASN A 28 -14.13 -5.48 14.82
C ASN A 28 -13.89 -6.91 14.33
N ASP A 29 -14.67 -7.85 14.85
CA ASP A 29 -14.48 -9.30 14.70
C ASP A 29 -14.79 -9.83 13.28
N ASN A 30 -14.93 -8.93 12.30
CA ASN A 30 -15.01 -9.30 10.90
C ASN A 30 -13.61 -9.21 10.29
N LYS A 31 -13.03 -10.37 9.96
CA LYS A 31 -11.77 -10.51 9.20
C LYS A 31 -11.73 -9.74 7.87
N VAL A 32 -12.85 -9.17 7.45
CA VAL A 32 -13.05 -8.49 6.18
C VAL A 32 -13.01 -6.97 6.39
N TRP A 33 -12.16 -6.30 5.63
CA TRP A 33 -12.08 -4.83 5.62
C TRP A 33 -13.35 -4.20 5.06
N LYS A 34 -13.54 -2.90 5.35
CA LYS A 34 -14.67 -2.16 4.80
C LYS A 34 -14.56 -2.10 3.27
N GLN A 35 -15.72 -2.11 2.59
CA GLN A 35 -15.78 -2.17 1.13
C GLN A 35 -15.07 -0.98 0.47
N GLU A 36 -15.13 0.21 1.07
CA GLU A 36 -14.42 1.39 0.60
C GLU A 36 -12.89 1.22 0.61
N ASP A 37 -12.36 0.53 1.62
CA ASP A 37 -10.92 0.28 1.72
C ASP A 37 -10.50 -0.83 0.73
N CYS A 38 -11.36 -1.83 0.54
CA CYS A 38 -11.19 -2.84 -0.49
C CYS A 38 -11.17 -2.25 -1.91
N LYS A 39 -12.04 -1.28 -2.19
CA LYS A 39 -12.02 -0.54 -3.47
C LYS A 39 -10.69 0.19 -3.65
N LYS A 40 -10.20 0.90 -2.62
CA LYS A 40 -8.91 1.61 -2.70
C LYS A 40 -7.74 0.67 -2.99
N ILE A 41 -7.70 -0.50 -2.35
CA ILE A 41 -6.66 -1.51 -2.59
C ILE A 41 -6.73 -2.05 -4.02
N SER A 42 -7.94 -2.36 -4.51
CA SER A 42 -8.14 -2.82 -5.89
C SER A 42 -7.73 -1.75 -6.91
N ASP A 43 -8.14 -0.50 -6.70
CA ASP A 43 -7.77 0.62 -7.57
C ASP A 43 -6.25 0.83 -7.59
N ALA A 44 -5.60 0.80 -6.42
CA ALA A 44 -4.14 0.93 -6.30
C ALA A 44 -3.41 -0.19 -7.05
N SER A 45 -3.87 -1.44 -6.95
CA SER A 45 -3.33 -2.57 -7.73
C SER A 45 -3.40 -2.28 -9.24
N GLY A 46 -4.56 -1.82 -9.72
CA GLY A 46 -4.74 -1.43 -11.12
C GLY A 46 -3.82 -0.28 -11.55
N HIS A 47 -3.69 0.75 -10.72
CA HIS A 47 -2.78 1.88 -10.99
C HIS A 47 -1.32 1.44 -11.13
N PHE A 48 -0.83 0.55 -10.26
CA PHE A 48 0.53 0.04 -10.37
C PHE A 48 0.74 -0.82 -11.62
N LEU A 49 -0.26 -1.60 -12.05
CA LEU A 49 -0.18 -2.31 -13.34
C LEU A 49 -0.09 -1.36 -14.53
N VAL A 50 -0.86 -0.25 -14.51
CA VAL A 50 -0.79 0.76 -15.57
C VAL A 50 0.61 1.37 -15.65
N VAL A 51 1.19 1.76 -14.51
CA VAL A 51 2.56 2.31 -14.46
C VAL A 51 3.58 1.27 -14.93
N SER A 52 3.44 0.02 -14.50
CA SER A 52 4.28 -1.09 -14.95
C SER A 52 4.25 -1.26 -16.47
N GLY A 53 3.06 -1.22 -17.07
CA GLY A 53 2.88 -1.30 -18.52
C GLY A 53 3.58 -0.16 -19.28
N TYR A 54 3.44 1.09 -18.82
CA TYR A 54 4.13 2.23 -19.43
C TYR A 54 5.65 2.10 -19.39
N LEU A 55 6.20 1.68 -18.24
CA LEU A 55 7.64 1.50 -18.09
C LEU A 55 8.18 0.33 -18.93
N LEU A 56 7.38 -0.73 -19.10
CA LEU A 56 7.76 -1.85 -19.97
C LEU A 56 7.80 -1.41 -21.43
N GLU A 57 6.83 -0.61 -21.88
CA GLU A 57 6.82 -0.02 -23.22
C GLU A 57 8.02 0.91 -23.43
N GLU A 58 8.34 1.77 -22.45
CA GLU A 58 9.49 2.66 -22.49
C GLU A 58 10.82 1.88 -22.56
N SER A 59 10.94 0.81 -21.79
CA SER A 59 12.10 -0.10 -21.87
C SER A 59 12.27 -0.68 -23.28
N GLY A 60 11.17 -1.09 -23.92
CA GLY A 60 11.16 -1.54 -25.31
C GLY A 60 11.69 -0.48 -26.28
N LYS A 61 11.21 0.76 -26.15
CA LYS A 61 11.68 1.91 -26.96
C LYS A 61 13.18 2.17 -26.76
N LYS A 62 13.65 2.17 -25.50
CA LYS A 62 15.07 2.40 -25.17
C LYS A 62 15.98 1.29 -25.68
N LYS A 63 15.49 0.05 -25.73
CA LYS A 63 16.20 -1.07 -26.36
C LYS A 63 16.41 -0.83 -27.85
N GLU A 64 15.40 -0.34 -28.57
CA GLU A 64 15.49 -0.02 -29.99
C GLU A 64 16.44 1.14 -30.28
N GLU A 65 16.51 2.13 -29.36
CA GLU A 65 17.44 3.26 -29.42
C GLU A 65 18.89 2.88 -29.06
N GLY A 66 19.14 1.67 -28.53
CA GLY A 66 20.46 1.23 -28.07
C GLY A 66 20.88 1.83 -26.71
N ASP A 67 19.98 2.54 -26.02
CA ASP A 67 20.21 3.08 -24.68
C ASP A 67 19.94 2.00 -23.62
N LEU A 68 20.90 1.09 -23.46
CA LEU A 68 20.76 -0.06 -22.56
C LEU A 68 20.60 0.32 -21.08
N LYS A 69 21.15 1.47 -20.67
CA LYS A 69 21.08 1.92 -19.28
C LYS A 69 19.66 2.35 -18.93
N GLU A 70 19.03 3.17 -19.78
CA GLU A 70 17.67 3.59 -19.53
C GLU A 70 16.67 2.44 -19.79
N MET A 71 16.97 1.56 -20.76
CA MET A 71 16.22 0.31 -20.97
C MET A 71 16.15 -0.53 -19.70
N GLU A 72 17.28 -0.79 -19.04
CA GLU A 72 17.33 -1.57 -17.80
C GLU A 72 16.60 -0.86 -16.67
N LYS A 73 16.77 0.46 -16.54
CA LYS A 73 16.10 1.25 -15.52
C LYS A 73 14.56 1.20 -15.65
N SER A 74 14.03 1.42 -16.85
CA SER A 74 12.58 1.33 -17.09
C SER A 74 12.08 -0.11 -16.91
N PHE A 75 12.85 -1.13 -17.34
CA PHE A 75 12.49 -2.52 -17.14
C PHE A 75 12.38 -2.88 -15.64
N MET A 76 13.39 -2.51 -14.84
CA MET A 76 13.39 -2.75 -13.40
C MET A 76 12.24 -2.00 -12.71
N GLY A 77 11.93 -0.79 -13.16
CA GLY A 77 10.75 -0.05 -12.72
C GLY A 77 9.45 -0.81 -13.04
N ALA A 78 9.32 -1.35 -14.26
CA ALA A 78 8.16 -2.13 -14.66
C ALA A 78 7.97 -3.36 -13.78
N VAL A 79 9.04 -4.11 -13.50
CA VAL A 79 9.03 -5.25 -12.58
C VAL A 79 8.57 -4.82 -11.20
N HIS A 80 9.18 -3.78 -10.62
CA HIS A 80 8.85 -3.33 -9.27
C HIS A 80 7.36 -2.95 -9.11
N PHE A 81 6.81 -2.20 -10.06
CA PHE A 81 5.40 -1.83 -10.02
C PHE A 81 4.46 -3.03 -10.24
N SER A 82 4.86 -4.02 -11.05
CA SER A 82 4.09 -5.26 -11.18
C SER A 82 4.04 -6.06 -9.87
N GLU A 83 5.15 -6.11 -9.13
CA GLU A 83 5.20 -6.78 -7.82
C GLU A 83 4.33 -6.05 -6.79
N MET A 84 4.36 -4.71 -6.79
CA MET A 84 3.47 -3.91 -5.95
C MET A 84 2.00 -4.19 -6.28
N ALA A 85 1.64 -4.23 -7.56
CA ALA A 85 0.28 -4.57 -7.96
C ALA A 85 -0.15 -5.96 -7.46
N ALA A 86 0.72 -6.96 -7.61
CA ALA A 86 0.47 -8.32 -7.14
C ALA A 86 0.32 -8.39 -5.62
N ASN A 87 1.14 -7.64 -4.88
CA ASN A 87 1.05 -7.56 -3.42
C ASN A 87 -0.29 -6.94 -2.97
N TYR A 88 -0.74 -5.86 -3.62
CA TYR A 88 -2.05 -5.26 -3.34
C TYR A 88 -3.21 -6.21 -3.70
N ALA A 89 -3.11 -6.93 -4.82
CA ALA A 89 -4.08 -7.95 -5.18
C ALA A 89 -4.16 -9.08 -4.14
N LYS A 90 -3.01 -9.49 -3.58
CA LYS A 90 -2.95 -10.48 -2.49
C LYS A 90 -3.59 -9.94 -1.21
N THR A 91 -3.34 -8.68 -0.86
CA THR A 91 -4.02 -8.03 0.28
C THR A 91 -5.54 -8.03 0.07
N TYR A 92 -6.02 -7.72 -1.14
CA TYR A 92 -7.45 -7.81 -1.45
C TYR A 92 -7.99 -9.24 -1.26
N GLN A 93 -7.28 -10.26 -1.73
CA GLN A 93 -7.71 -11.66 -1.55
C GLN A 93 -7.85 -12.05 -0.07
N VAL A 94 -6.91 -11.60 0.78
CA VAL A 94 -6.91 -11.97 2.21
C VAL A 94 -7.97 -11.22 3.01
N PHE A 95 -8.16 -9.93 2.73
CA PHE A 95 -8.95 -9.03 3.58
C PHE A 95 -10.27 -8.57 2.96
N CYS A 96 -10.50 -8.79 1.66
CA CYS A 96 -11.64 -8.23 0.94
C CYS A 96 -12.49 -9.27 0.20
N GLN A 97 -11.99 -10.49 -0.01
CA GLN A 97 -12.85 -11.58 -0.43
C GLN A 97 -13.66 -12.06 0.77
N SER A 98 -14.98 -11.90 0.71
CA SER A 98 -15.86 -12.68 1.57
C SER A 98 -15.65 -14.15 1.19
N LYS A 99 -15.33 -15.00 2.16
CA LYS A 99 -15.50 -16.43 1.94
C LYS A 99 -16.97 -16.62 1.56
N GLN A 100 -17.24 -17.10 0.35
CA GLN A 100 -18.48 -17.83 0.12
C GLN A 100 -18.36 -19.11 0.95
N GLU A 101 -18.65 -19.01 2.25
CA GLU A 101 -19.20 -20.15 2.97
C GLU A 101 -20.55 -20.37 2.31
N ASN A 102 -20.53 -21.17 1.24
CA ASN A 102 -21.73 -21.74 0.71
C ASN A 102 -22.38 -22.48 1.87
N ASN A 103 -23.52 -21.95 2.31
CA ASN A 103 -24.56 -22.75 2.90
C ASN A 103 -24.72 -24.00 2.03
N LYS A 104 -24.23 -25.12 2.55
CA LYS A 104 -24.78 -26.42 2.22
C LYS A 104 -25.13 -27.06 3.53
N ASP A 105 -26.26 -26.57 4.06
CA ASP A 105 -27.13 -27.40 4.86
C ASP A 105 -27.51 -28.60 3.98
N ASP A 106 -26.93 -29.76 4.27
CA ASP A 106 -27.45 -31.09 3.96
C ASP A 106 -27.10 -32.00 5.15
#